data_AF-A0A521VGN0-F1
#
_entry.id   AF-A0A521VGN0-F1
#
_cell.length_a   1.000
_cell.length_b   1.000
_cell.length_c   1.000
_cell.angle_alpha   90.00
_cell.angle_beta   90.00
_cell.angle_gamma   90.00
#
_symmetry.space_group_name_H-M   'P 1'
#
loop_
_entity.id
_entity.type
_entity.pdbx_description
1 polymer ?
#
loop_
_entity_poly.entity_id
_entity_poly.type
_entity_poly.pdbx_seq_one_letter_code
_entity_poly.pdbx_strand_id
1 'polypeptide(L)'
;MKMSAAFLAVSAVFAGSALAADPATIDWSKVPVTNVKLFYPGQSSYEWLRSDKHPGASLVKRDGACAACHSGKEDKLGEKNVKGGALEPTPVKGKKGAIELKVQAAYDAKNAYFRMQWPTAAKGPGVEYPYYRFDGKEWKVYGYPKLDKVVQEGKQPGIYEDRMSLMIDDGKV
;
A
#
# COMPACT_ATOMS: atom_id res chain seq x y z
N MET A 1 5.35 54.83 56.88
CA MET A 1 6.19 53.61 56.87
C MET A 1 5.47 52.57 56.01
N LYS A 2 5.78 52.58 54.72
CA LYS A 2 6.53 51.53 53.97
C LYS A 2 5.63 50.37 53.50
N MET A 3 5.71 50.15 52.19
CA MET A 3 4.93 49.30 51.30
C MET A 3 4.89 47.81 51.70
N SER A 4 3.85 47.12 51.24
CA SER A 4 3.93 45.74 50.72
C SER A 4 2.80 45.62 49.66
N ALA A 5 3.08 45.78 48.36
CA ALA A 5 3.66 44.79 47.44
C ALA A 5 2.92 43.45 47.50
N ALA A 6 2.51 42.78 46.43
CA ALA A 6 2.32 43.06 45.02
C ALA A 6 1.51 41.84 44.54
N PHE A 7 0.49 42.03 43.70
CA PHE A 7 -0.20 40.94 43.04
C PHE A 7 0.79 40.18 42.15
N LEU A 8 1.06 38.92 42.45
CA LEU A 8 1.77 38.00 41.57
C LEU A 8 0.82 36.85 41.21
N ALA A 9 -0.02 37.11 40.21
CA ALA A 9 -0.71 36.07 39.48
C ALA A 9 0.32 35.38 38.56
N VAL A 10 0.93 34.30 39.02
CA VAL A 10 1.73 33.42 38.16
C VAL A 10 0.76 32.53 37.40
N SER A 11 0.22 33.05 36.29
CA SER A 11 -0.41 32.21 35.27
C SER A 11 0.71 31.61 34.44
N ALA A 12 1.25 30.47 34.88
CA ALA A 12 2.19 29.69 34.09
C ALA A 12 1.44 29.11 32.87
N VAL A 13 1.48 29.83 31.75
CA VAL A 13 1.10 29.28 30.45
C VAL A 13 2.17 28.25 30.10
N PHE A 14 1.89 26.98 30.39
CA PHE A 14 2.62 25.86 29.80
C PHE A 14 2.31 25.84 28.30
N ALA A 15 3.03 26.66 27.52
CA ALA A 15 3.18 26.45 26.09
C ALA A 15 4.10 25.24 25.89
N GLY A 16 3.63 24.07 26.28
CA GLY A 16 4.26 22.81 25.90
C GLY A 16 4.13 22.70 24.39
N SER A 17 5.25 22.45 23.70
CA SER A 17 5.21 21.96 22.33
C SER A 17 4.24 20.80 22.30
N ALA A 18 3.08 20.94 21.64
CA ALA A 18 2.18 19.80 21.46
C ALA A 18 3.02 18.70 20.78
N LEU A 19 3.40 17.67 21.53
CA LEU A 19 4.13 16.56 20.95
C LEU A 19 3.11 15.77 20.15
N ALA A 20 3.53 15.31 18.97
CA ALA A 20 2.78 14.30 18.25
C ALA A 20 2.46 13.16 19.21
N ALA A 21 1.21 12.68 19.24
CA ALA A 21 0.94 11.40 19.87
C ALA A 21 1.88 10.33 19.28
N ASP A 22 2.50 9.52 20.15
CA ASP A 22 3.21 8.32 19.69
C ASP A 22 2.16 7.39 19.05
N PRO A 23 2.29 7.01 17.77
CA PRO A 23 1.34 6.12 17.11
C PRO A 23 1.06 4.82 17.88
N ALA A 24 2.01 4.37 18.71
CA ALA A 24 1.86 3.19 19.57
C ALA A 24 0.91 3.42 20.76
N THR A 25 0.66 4.67 21.15
CA THR A 25 -0.24 5.05 22.25
C THR A 25 -1.68 5.30 21.81
N ILE A 26 -1.93 5.38 20.49
CA ILE A 26 -3.27 5.53 19.94
C ILE A 26 -4.09 4.26 20.23
N ASP A 27 -5.27 4.42 20.84
CA ASP A 27 -6.24 3.33 21.00
C ASP A 27 -6.93 3.04 19.67
N TRP A 28 -6.25 2.27 18.81
CA TRP A 28 -6.75 1.87 17.50
C TRP A 28 -8.04 1.04 17.54
N SER A 29 -8.44 0.51 18.70
CA SER A 29 -9.72 -0.20 18.82
C SER A 29 -10.93 0.73 18.70
N LYS A 30 -10.74 2.02 18.99
CA LYS A 30 -11.76 3.08 18.88
C LYS A 30 -11.78 3.77 17.52
N VAL A 31 -10.79 3.52 16.67
CA VAL A 31 -10.71 4.11 15.33
C VAL A 31 -11.42 3.19 14.33
N PRO A 32 -12.39 3.68 13.54
CA PRO A 32 -13.06 2.87 12.54
C PRO A 32 -12.10 2.22 11.54
N VAL A 33 -12.38 0.98 11.16
CA VAL A 33 -11.62 0.25 10.14
C VAL A 33 -12.34 0.35 8.80
N THR A 34 -11.66 0.89 7.80
CA THR A 34 -12.06 0.79 6.40
C THR A 34 -11.36 -0.42 5.78
N ASN A 35 -12.13 -1.35 5.24
CA ASN A 35 -11.59 -2.48 4.50
C ASN A 35 -11.53 -2.10 3.01
N VAL A 36 -10.34 -2.19 2.43
CA VAL A 36 -10.07 -1.92 1.02
C VAL A 36 -9.62 -3.22 0.37
N LYS A 37 -10.38 -3.68 -0.62
CA LYS A 37 -10.01 -4.86 -1.40
C LYS A 37 -8.93 -4.49 -2.40
N LEU A 38 -7.77 -5.14 -2.31
CA LEU A 38 -6.71 -5.03 -3.30
C LEU A 38 -6.65 -6.30 -4.14
N PHE A 39 -6.30 -6.17 -5.41
CA PHE A 39 -6.16 -7.31 -6.32
C PHE A 39 -4.84 -7.28 -7.08
N TYR A 40 -4.39 -8.46 -7.51
CA TYR A 40 -3.18 -8.63 -8.28
C TYR A 40 -3.35 -7.95 -9.65
N PRO A 41 -2.47 -6.99 -10.00
CA PRO A 41 -2.67 -6.16 -11.17
C PRO A 41 -2.43 -6.94 -12.46
N GLY A 42 -2.99 -6.42 -13.55
CA GLY A 42 -2.69 -6.84 -14.92
C GLY A 42 -2.37 -5.61 -15.75
N GLN A 43 -1.64 -5.80 -16.84
CA GLN A 43 -1.29 -4.76 -17.78
C GLN A 43 -2.28 -4.73 -18.94
N SER A 44 -2.82 -3.55 -19.22
CA SER A 44 -3.63 -3.29 -20.42
C SER A 44 -3.10 -2.06 -21.14
N SER A 45 -3.32 -1.99 -22.45
CA SER A 45 -2.96 -0.82 -23.25
C SER A 45 -4.16 0.10 -23.40
N TYR A 46 -3.89 1.39 -23.58
CA TYR A 46 -4.95 2.39 -23.75
C TYR A 46 -5.73 2.18 -25.05
N GLU A 47 -5.06 1.67 -26.09
CA GLU A 47 -5.67 1.29 -27.36
C GLU A 47 -6.71 0.18 -27.17
N TRP A 48 -6.36 -0.88 -26.41
CA TRP A 48 -7.30 -1.95 -26.11
C TRP A 48 -8.48 -1.45 -25.27
N LEU A 49 -8.22 -0.64 -24.23
CA LEU A 49 -9.24 -0.08 -23.34
C LEU A 49 -10.29 0.77 -24.08
N ARG A 50 -9.91 1.38 -25.21
CA ARG A 50 -10.78 2.17 -26.09
C ARG A 50 -11.26 1.40 -27.33
N SER A 51 -10.86 0.14 -27.51
CA SER A 51 -11.33 -0.71 -28.61
C SER A 51 -12.69 -1.36 -28.28
N ASP A 52 -13.38 -1.84 -29.30
CA ASP A 52 -14.60 -2.66 -29.17
C ASP A 52 -14.40 -3.95 -28.35
N LYS A 53 -13.16 -4.43 -28.23
CA LYS A 53 -12.79 -5.60 -27.42
C LYS A 53 -12.90 -5.37 -25.91
N HIS A 54 -12.94 -4.11 -25.46
CA HIS A 54 -13.20 -3.79 -24.07
C HIS A 54 -14.67 -3.36 -23.91
N PRO A 55 -15.52 -4.12 -23.17
CA PRO A 55 -16.93 -3.80 -23.03
C PRO A 55 -17.22 -2.40 -22.45
N GLY A 56 -16.29 -1.85 -21.66
CA GLY A 56 -16.38 -0.50 -21.09
C GLY A 56 -15.81 0.63 -21.97
N ALA A 57 -15.45 0.36 -23.22
CA ALA A 57 -14.70 1.31 -24.05
C ALA A 57 -15.43 2.64 -24.31
N SER A 58 -16.76 2.63 -24.39
CA SER A 58 -17.54 3.87 -24.58
C SER A 58 -17.39 4.83 -23.40
N LEU A 59 -17.32 4.30 -22.17
CA LEU A 59 -17.11 5.07 -20.96
C LEU A 59 -15.66 5.56 -20.86
N VAL A 60 -14.68 4.68 -21.13
CA VAL A 60 -13.26 5.06 -21.15
C VAL A 60 -12.98 6.17 -22.17
N LYS A 61 -13.66 6.15 -23.32
CA LYS A 61 -13.52 7.19 -24.35
C LYS A 61 -13.92 8.59 -23.89
N ARG A 62 -14.75 8.66 -22.84
CA ARG A 62 -15.28 9.88 -22.23
C ARG A 62 -14.69 10.11 -20.84
N ASP A 63 -13.49 9.55 -20.59
CA ASP A 63 -12.73 9.69 -19.34
C ASP A 63 -13.48 9.23 -18.09
N GLY A 64 -14.42 8.29 -18.25
CA GLY A 64 -15.17 7.74 -17.12
C GLY A 64 -14.32 6.79 -16.27
N ALA A 65 -14.58 6.78 -14.97
CA ALA A 65 -13.81 6.02 -14.00
C ALA A 65 -13.92 4.51 -14.20
N CYS A 66 -12.80 3.78 -14.12
CA CYS A 66 -12.74 2.32 -14.18
C CYS A 66 -13.67 1.65 -13.14
N ALA A 67 -13.75 2.25 -11.95
CA ALA A 67 -14.56 1.78 -10.84
C ALA A 67 -16.07 1.72 -11.17
N ALA A 68 -16.56 2.52 -12.11
CA ALA A 68 -17.96 2.50 -12.51
C ALA A 68 -18.43 1.13 -13.03
N CYS A 69 -17.51 0.31 -13.57
CA CYS A 69 -17.80 -1.05 -14.02
C CYS A 69 -17.05 -2.13 -13.24
N HIS A 70 -15.95 -1.78 -12.56
CA HIS A 70 -15.05 -2.74 -11.91
C HIS A 70 -15.11 -2.76 -10.38
N SER A 71 -15.86 -1.87 -9.73
CA SER A 71 -16.07 -1.93 -8.28
C SER A 71 -16.71 -3.25 -7.88
N GLY A 72 -16.14 -3.92 -6.87
CA GLY A 72 -16.62 -5.22 -6.37
C GLY A 72 -16.19 -6.42 -7.22
N LYS A 73 -15.32 -6.22 -8.22
CA LYS A 73 -14.79 -7.30 -9.09
C LYS A 73 -13.33 -7.63 -8.81
N GLU A 74 -12.74 -7.05 -7.77
CA GLU A 74 -11.33 -7.13 -7.43
C GLU A 74 -10.88 -8.60 -7.28
N ASP A 75 -11.63 -9.43 -6.56
CA ASP A 75 -11.33 -10.87 -6.41
C ASP A 75 -11.28 -11.58 -7.77
N LYS A 76 -12.30 -11.40 -8.60
CA LYS A 76 -12.40 -12.04 -9.92
C LYS A 76 -11.28 -11.59 -10.87
N LEU A 77 -10.96 -10.30 -10.85
CA LEU A 77 -9.90 -9.74 -11.69
C LEU A 77 -8.53 -10.26 -11.23
N GLY A 78 -8.28 -10.22 -9.94
CA GLY A 78 -7.06 -10.71 -9.32
C GLY A 78 -6.82 -12.19 -9.58
N GLU A 79 -7.83 -13.03 -9.33
CA GLU A 79 -7.77 -14.48 -9.60
C GLU A 79 -7.53 -14.81 -11.07
N LYS A 80 -8.08 -14.01 -11.98
CA LYS A 80 -7.82 -14.15 -13.41
C LYS A 80 -6.36 -13.80 -13.74
N ASN A 81 -5.83 -12.72 -13.20
CA ASN A 81 -4.48 -12.26 -13.49
C ASN A 81 -3.41 -13.22 -12.95
N VAL A 82 -3.57 -13.76 -11.74
CA VAL A 82 -2.58 -14.70 -11.17
C VAL A 82 -2.52 -16.06 -11.90
N LYS A 83 -3.58 -16.43 -12.63
CA LYS A 83 -3.58 -17.63 -13.51
C LYS A 83 -2.83 -17.40 -14.82
N GLY A 84 -2.48 -16.15 -15.12
CA GLY A 84 -1.82 -15.73 -16.33
C GLY A 84 -2.76 -15.52 -17.51
N GLY A 85 -2.26 -14.89 -18.56
CA GLY A 85 -2.98 -14.63 -19.80
C GLY A 85 -2.49 -13.38 -20.52
N ALA A 86 -3.28 -12.86 -21.46
CA ALA A 86 -2.86 -11.72 -22.27
C ALA A 86 -2.53 -10.45 -21.45
N LEU A 87 -3.20 -10.24 -20.31
CA LEU A 87 -2.96 -9.08 -19.44
C LEU A 87 -1.85 -9.31 -18.40
N GLU A 88 -1.47 -10.56 -18.13
CA GLU A 88 -0.36 -10.90 -17.24
C GLU A 88 0.24 -12.22 -17.74
N PRO A 89 1.18 -12.18 -18.71
CA PRO A 89 1.70 -13.40 -19.33
C PRO A 89 2.65 -14.18 -18.40
N THR A 90 3.28 -13.49 -17.45
CA THR A 90 4.29 -14.05 -16.54
C THR A 90 3.98 -13.74 -15.08
N PRO A 91 2.85 -14.23 -14.53
CA PRO A 91 2.49 -13.98 -13.15
C PRO A 91 3.52 -14.58 -12.18
N VAL A 92 3.78 -13.88 -11.08
CA VAL A 92 4.67 -14.40 -10.03
C VAL A 92 3.97 -15.55 -9.31
N LYS A 93 4.57 -16.73 -9.37
CA LYS A 93 4.02 -17.97 -8.79
C LYS A 93 3.74 -17.82 -7.29
N GLY A 94 2.57 -18.28 -6.86
CA GLY A 94 2.18 -18.34 -5.45
C GLY A 94 1.65 -17.02 -4.86
N LYS A 95 1.55 -15.95 -5.66
CA LYS A 95 0.87 -14.71 -5.22
C LYS A 95 -0.65 -14.92 -5.15
N LYS A 96 -1.29 -14.27 -4.18
CA LYS A 96 -2.75 -14.28 -4.03
C LYS A 96 -3.38 -13.37 -5.08
N GLY A 97 -4.55 -13.76 -5.59
CA GLY A 97 -5.33 -12.95 -6.52
C GLY A 97 -5.83 -11.66 -5.87
N ALA A 98 -6.24 -11.71 -4.61
CA ALA A 98 -6.68 -10.54 -3.86
C ALA A 98 -6.32 -10.64 -2.37
N ILE A 99 -6.27 -9.48 -1.72
CA ILE A 99 -6.04 -9.34 -0.28
C ILE A 99 -6.94 -8.24 0.30
N GLU A 100 -7.24 -8.34 1.59
CA GLU A 100 -7.91 -7.30 2.34
C GLU A 100 -6.87 -6.37 2.97
N LEU A 101 -6.93 -5.09 2.65
CA LEU A 101 -6.18 -4.04 3.34
C LEU A 101 -7.10 -3.38 4.38
N LYS A 102 -6.73 -3.45 5.64
CA LYS A 102 -7.37 -2.67 6.71
C LYS A 102 -6.68 -1.31 6.80
N VAL A 103 -7.46 -0.25 6.66
CA VAL A 103 -6.99 1.14 6.77
C VAL A 103 -7.70 1.80 7.93
N GLN A 104 -6.91 2.43 8.81
CA GLN A 104 -7.40 3.30 9.86
C GLN A 104 -6.65 4.63 9.77
N ALA A 105 -7.37 5.73 9.98
CA ALA A 105 -6.79 7.06 10.02
C ALA A 105 -7.20 7.76 11.32
N ALA A 106 -6.23 8.37 11.98
CA ALA A 106 -6.44 9.23 13.14
C ALA A 106 -5.63 10.51 12.96
N TYR A 107 -5.95 11.56 13.70
CA TYR A 107 -5.18 12.80 13.64
C TYR A 107 -5.22 13.53 14.98
N ASP A 108 -4.23 14.38 15.20
CA ASP A 108 -4.22 15.39 16.25
C ASP A 108 -4.04 16.79 15.64
N ALA A 109 -3.78 17.80 16.46
CA ALA A 109 -3.60 19.18 15.98
C ALA A 109 -2.38 19.37 15.05
N LYS A 110 -1.47 18.40 14.95
CA LYS A 110 -0.18 18.51 14.24
C LYS A 110 0.08 17.39 13.24
N ASN A 111 -0.50 16.21 13.42
CA ASN A 111 -0.14 15.02 12.67
C ASN A 111 -1.37 14.25 12.21
N ALA A 112 -1.23 13.62 11.04
CA ALA A 112 -2.10 12.54 10.59
C ALA A 112 -1.38 11.20 10.77
N TYR A 113 -2.11 10.22 11.27
CA TYR A 113 -1.65 8.88 11.56
C TYR A 113 -2.39 7.90 10.67
N PHE A 114 -1.64 7.07 9.95
CA PHE A 114 -2.20 6.04 9.08
C PHE A 114 -1.74 4.68 9.57
N ARG A 115 -2.69 3.77 9.78
CA ARG A 115 -2.42 2.37 10.07
C ARG A 115 -2.97 1.51 8.96
N MET A 116 -2.06 0.82 8.28
CA MET A 116 -2.35 -0.11 7.19
C MET A 116 -1.95 -1.51 7.62
N GLN A 117 -2.87 -2.45 7.52
CA GLN A 117 -2.61 -3.84 7.91
C GLN A 117 -3.17 -4.80 6.87
N TRP A 118 -2.35 -5.76 6.46
CA TRP A 118 -2.74 -6.84 5.57
C TRP A 118 -2.05 -8.14 6.00
N PRO A 119 -2.64 -9.31 5.67
CA PRO A 119 -1.97 -10.58 5.89
C PRO A 119 -0.85 -10.77 4.85
N THR A 120 0.40 -10.84 5.31
CA THR A 120 1.54 -11.22 4.45
C THR A 120 1.56 -12.73 4.18
N ALA A 121 2.14 -13.13 3.05
CA ALA A 121 2.48 -14.51 2.76
C ALA A 121 3.89 -14.89 3.27
N ALA A 122 4.71 -13.90 3.64
CA ALA A 122 6.03 -14.13 4.18
C ALA A 122 5.94 -14.78 5.57
N LYS A 123 6.88 -15.68 5.87
CA LYS A 123 6.97 -16.35 7.18
C LYS A 123 7.64 -15.47 8.25
N GLY A 124 8.22 -14.34 7.84
CA GLY A 124 8.97 -13.42 8.69
C GLY A 124 8.98 -12.00 8.13
N PRO A 125 9.69 -11.07 8.78
CA PRO A 125 9.79 -9.68 8.33
C PRO A 125 10.41 -9.61 6.92
N GLY A 126 9.69 -8.99 5.98
CA GLY A 126 10.00 -8.98 4.54
C GLY A 126 10.94 -7.87 4.09
N VAL A 127 11.96 -7.54 4.89
CA VAL A 127 13.07 -6.68 4.45
C VAL A 127 14.11 -7.60 3.83
N GLU A 128 14.08 -7.71 2.50
CA GLU A 128 14.79 -8.74 1.75
C GLU A 128 15.72 -8.15 0.68
N TYR A 129 15.86 -6.82 0.57
CA TYR A 129 16.74 -6.19 -0.40
C TYR A 129 18.10 -5.79 0.19
N PRO A 130 19.23 -6.16 -0.45
CA PRO A 130 19.37 -7.10 -1.58
C PRO A 130 19.15 -8.57 -1.18
N TYR A 131 18.58 -9.37 -2.09
CA TYR A 131 18.22 -10.76 -1.82
C TYR A 131 19.45 -11.67 -1.76
N TYR A 132 20.01 -11.90 -0.57
CA TYR A 132 21.09 -12.87 -0.38
C TYR A 132 20.57 -14.14 0.30
N ARG A 133 20.97 -15.30 -0.21
CA ARG A 133 20.71 -16.60 0.41
C ARG A 133 22.03 -17.34 0.63
N PHE A 134 22.22 -17.83 1.85
CA PHE A 134 23.34 -18.69 2.17
C PHE A 134 23.09 -20.09 1.58
N ASP A 135 24.02 -20.58 0.77
CA ASP A 135 23.92 -21.90 0.12
C ASP A 135 24.52 -23.05 0.96
N GLY A 136 24.94 -22.74 2.20
CA GLY A 136 25.69 -23.64 3.08
C GLY A 136 27.20 -23.39 3.07
N LYS A 137 27.72 -22.56 2.16
CA LYS A 137 29.13 -22.17 2.07
C LYS A 137 29.32 -20.67 1.99
N GLU A 138 28.54 -19.98 1.17
CA GLU A 138 28.66 -18.54 0.94
C GLU A 138 27.30 -17.88 0.71
N TRP A 139 27.26 -16.55 0.90
CA TRP A 139 26.09 -15.74 0.60
C TRP A 139 26.08 -15.37 -0.88
N LYS A 140 25.03 -15.77 -1.59
CA LYS A 140 24.83 -15.46 -3.02
C LYS A 140 23.55 -14.68 -3.23
N VAL A 141 23.54 -13.87 -4.29
CA VAL A 141 22.29 -13.25 -4.76
C VAL A 141 21.29 -14.34 -5.12
N TYR A 142 20.06 -14.21 -4.64
CA TYR A 142 18.99 -15.18 -4.81
C TYR A 142 17.68 -14.47 -5.13
N GLY A 143 17.26 -14.56 -6.39
CA GLY A 143 16.07 -13.88 -6.89
C GLY A 143 16.30 -12.46 -7.38
N TYR A 144 15.43 -12.04 -8.30
CA TYR A 144 15.52 -10.78 -9.05
C TYR A 144 14.10 -10.26 -9.35
N PRO A 145 13.92 -9.02 -9.85
CA PRO A 145 12.65 -8.58 -10.39
C PRO A 145 12.14 -9.51 -11.50
N LYS A 146 10.81 -9.70 -11.61
CA LYS A 146 10.20 -10.62 -12.59
C LYS A 146 10.63 -10.37 -14.03
N LEU A 147 10.89 -9.10 -14.38
CA LEU A 147 11.26 -8.69 -15.74
C LEU A 147 12.74 -8.89 -16.05
N ASP A 148 13.55 -9.29 -15.07
CA ASP A 148 14.97 -9.58 -15.30
C ASP A 148 15.14 -10.84 -16.17
N LYS A 149 16.13 -10.82 -17.08
CA LYS A 149 16.42 -11.91 -18.01
C LYS A 149 16.63 -13.24 -17.29
N VAL A 150 17.33 -13.24 -16.15
CA VAL A 150 17.61 -14.47 -15.39
C VAL A 150 16.33 -15.10 -14.81
N VAL A 151 15.31 -14.29 -14.55
CA VAL A 151 13.99 -14.76 -14.08
C VAL A 151 13.14 -15.24 -15.25
N GLN A 152 13.14 -14.51 -16.36
CA GLN A 152 12.43 -14.91 -17.58
C GLN A 152 12.95 -16.23 -18.16
N GLU A 153 14.25 -16.51 -18.01
CA GLU A 153 14.87 -17.80 -18.37
C GLU A 153 14.62 -18.91 -17.33
N GLY A 154 13.94 -18.62 -16.21
CA GLY A 154 13.66 -19.59 -15.14
C GLY A 154 14.86 -19.98 -14.28
N LYS A 155 15.99 -19.29 -14.42
CA LYS A 155 17.23 -19.60 -13.67
C LYS A 155 17.21 -19.07 -12.23
N GLN A 156 16.44 -18.01 -11.98
CA GLN A 156 16.25 -17.42 -10.65
C GLN A 156 14.75 -17.10 -10.44
N PRO A 157 14.26 -17.08 -9.20
CA PRO A 157 12.89 -16.71 -8.92
C PRO A 157 12.65 -15.19 -9.02
N GLY A 158 11.41 -14.82 -9.36
CA GLY A 158 10.93 -13.45 -9.16
C GLY A 158 10.63 -13.21 -7.68
N ILE A 159 11.42 -12.39 -6.99
CA ILE A 159 11.21 -12.07 -5.57
C ILE A 159 10.85 -10.60 -5.42
N TYR A 160 9.88 -10.35 -4.53
CA TYR A 160 9.38 -9.03 -4.20
C TYR A 160 9.08 -8.96 -2.72
N GLU A 161 9.68 -7.97 -2.06
CA GLU A 161 9.28 -7.52 -0.73
C GLU A 161 7.84 -7.04 -0.71
N ASP A 162 7.18 -7.18 0.43
CA ASP A 162 5.92 -6.48 0.67
C ASP A 162 6.21 -4.99 0.83
N ARG A 163 5.59 -4.17 -0.01
CA ARG A 163 5.72 -2.71 0.03
C ARG A 163 4.34 -2.07 -0.04
N MET A 164 4.17 -1.00 0.74
CA MET A 164 2.99 -0.14 0.69
C MET A 164 3.45 1.28 0.36
N SER A 165 2.76 1.92 -0.56
CA SER A 165 2.96 3.32 -0.88
C SER A 165 1.62 4.04 -0.75
N LEU A 166 1.65 5.23 -0.14
CA LEU A 166 0.49 6.09 0.03
C LEU A 166 0.77 7.40 -0.72
N MET A 167 -0.16 7.80 -1.57
CA MET A 167 -0.18 9.12 -2.19
C MET A 167 -1.34 9.90 -1.60
N ILE A 168 -1.08 11.14 -1.19
CA ILE A 168 -2.07 12.07 -0.64
C ILE A 168 -2.12 13.26 -1.59
N ASP A 169 -3.32 13.63 -2.02
CA ASP A 169 -3.58 14.72 -2.93
C ASP A 169 -4.74 15.58 -2.40
N ASP A 170 -4.82 16.84 -2.81
CA ASP A 170 -5.87 17.78 -2.40
C ASP A 170 -7.14 17.68 -3.26
N GLY A 171 -7.16 16.75 -4.22
CA GLY A 171 -8.28 16.49 -5.12
C GLY A 171 -8.37 17.49 -6.27
N LYS A 172 -7.41 18.42 -6.42
CA LYS A 172 -7.35 19.33 -7.56
C LYS A 172 -6.47 18.72 -8.65
N VAL A 173 -7.05 17.83 -9.45
CA VAL A 173 -6.45 17.29 -10.67
C VAL A 173 -7.29 17.67 -11.87
#